data_AF-A0A928E593-F1
#
_entry.id   AF-A0A928E593-F1
#
_cell.length_a   1.000
_cell.length_b   1.000
_cell.length_c   1.000
_cell.angle_alpha   90.00
_cell.angle_beta   90.00
_cell.angle_gamma   90.00
#
_symmetry.space_group_name_H-M   'P 1'
#
loop_
_entity.id
_entity.type
_entity.pdbx_description
1 polymer ?
#
loop_
_entity_poly.entity_id
_entity_poly.type
_entity_poly.pdbx_seq_one_letter_code
_entity_poly.pdbx_strand_id
1 'polypeptide(L)'
;MKHDEIVNKILSGDILSEYNHANIITRKDNRDFMQFDCSGFVAWYIGTNGYLRALAEIKGYLRATDFLKINRFYCQDFERIYNHPENLRYWKIHKNIFDMHPDDILIIVYGDGNGHMMIVDKIISRSSNDIELRIIDSTRLLHKNDTRSQSGIGYGDIKITVDNNGILYDPQNPQRTPTYVNAYIARPIK
;
A
#
# COMPACT_ATOMS: atom_id res chain seq x y z
N MET A 1 -12.93 1.68 -9.48
CA MET A 1 -13.48 2.47 -8.36
C MET A 1 -12.34 3.32 -7.85
N LYS A 2 -12.48 4.65 -7.89
CA LYS A 2 -11.41 5.52 -7.41
C LYS A 2 -11.17 5.24 -5.92
N HIS A 3 -9.93 5.38 -5.47
CA HIS A 3 -9.57 5.08 -4.09
C HIS A 3 -10.43 5.89 -3.08
N ASP A 4 -10.78 7.13 -3.43
CA ASP A 4 -11.68 7.98 -2.62
C ASP A 4 -13.09 7.44 -2.45
N GLU A 5 -13.66 6.82 -3.49
CA GLU A 5 -15.02 6.29 -3.46
C GLU A 5 -15.15 5.16 -2.44
N ILE A 6 -14.09 4.36 -2.29
CA ILE A 6 -14.04 3.24 -1.34
C ILE A 6 -14.08 3.77 0.09
N VAL A 7 -13.20 4.73 0.40
CA VAL A 7 -13.13 5.27 1.76
C VAL A 7 -14.40 6.06 2.10
N ASN A 8 -14.98 6.81 1.15
CA ASN A 8 -16.25 7.50 1.38
C ASN A 8 -17.40 6.53 1.71
N LYS A 9 -17.47 5.37 1.03
CA LYS A 9 -18.45 4.33 1.35
C LYS A 9 -18.23 3.66 2.70
N ILE A 10 -16.98 3.59 3.16
CA ILE A 10 -16.66 3.12 4.51
C ILE A 10 -17.12 4.15 5.54
N LEU A 11 -16.83 5.43 5.30
CA LEU A 11 -17.21 6.53 6.19
C LEU A 11 -18.73 6.74 6.28
N SER A 12 -19.48 6.52 5.21
CA SER A 12 -20.95 6.52 5.23
C SER A 12 -21.56 5.29 5.90
N GLY A 13 -20.75 4.25 6.14
CA GLY A 13 -21.22 2.98 6.70
C GLY A 13 -21.87 2.04 5.69
N ASP A 14 -21.79 2.33 4.39
CA ASP A 14 -22.29 1.48 3.30
C ASP A 14 -21.43 0.22 3.13
N ILE A 15 -20.14 0.34 3.43
CA ILE A 15 -19.16 -0.75 3.44
C ILE A 15 -18.55 -0.85 4.84
N LEU A 16 -18.48 -2.06 5.36
CA LEU A 16 -17.70 -2.37 6.56
C LEU A 16 -16.29 -2.77 6.16
N SER A 17 -15.30 -2.47 7.00
CA SER A 17 -13.94 -2.94 6.79
C SER A 17 -13.26 -3.34 8.10
N GLU A 18 -12.43 -4.38 8.03
CA GLU A 18 -11.50 -4.77 9.09
C GLU A 18 -10.17 -5.24 8.50
N TYR A 19 -9.12 -5.18 9.32
CA TYR A 19 -7.85 -5.79 8.95
C TYR A 19 -7.92 -7.30 9.07
N ASN A 20 -7.64 -8.03 7.99
CA ASN A 20 -7.66 -9.50 8.02
C ASN A 20 -6.78 -10.11 6.91
N HIS A 21 -5.99 -11.13 7.26
CA HIS A 21 -5.15 -11.85 6.28
C HIS A 21 -5.94 -12.75 5.33
N ALA A 22 -7.24 -12.96 5.56
CA ALA A 22 -8.10 -13.74 4.68
C ALA A 22 -8.28 -13.09 3.30
N ASN A 23 -8.28 -11.75 3.22
CA ASN A 23 -8.46 -10.99 1.97
C ASN A 23 -9.72 -11.34 1.21
N ILE A 24 -10.84 -11.31 1.92
CA ILE A 24 -12.16 -11.68 1.41
C ILE A 24 -13.14 -10.52 1.50
N ILE A 25 -14.15 -10.56 0.65
CA ILE A 25 -15.34 -9.71 0.76
C ILE A 25 -16.50 -10.64 1.11
N THR A 26 -17.13 -10.38 2.24
CA THR A 26 -18.34 -11.10 2.68
C THR A 26 -19.49 -10.12 2.85
N ARG A 27 -20.64 -10.62 3.34
CA ARG A 27 -21.79 -9.79 3.68
C ARG A 27 -21.99 -9.82 5.19
N LYS A 28 -22.18 -8.65 5.79
CA LYS A 28 -22.52 -8.48 7.22
C LYS A 28 -23.56 -7.38 7.34
N ASP A 29 -24.68 -7.66 8.00
CA ASP A 29 -25.82 -6.74 8.15
C ASP A 29 -26.29 -6.13 6.81
N ASN A 30 -26.39 -6.96 5.76
CA ASN A 30 -26.73 -6.51 4.40
C ASN A 30 -25.80 -5.42 3.82
N ARG A 31 -24.55 -5.39 4.25
CA ARG A 31 -23.49 -4.54 3.70
C ARG A 31 -22.30 -5.38 3.26
N ASP A 32 -21.52 -4.85 2.33
CA ASP A 32 -20.26 -5.48 1.97
C ASP A 32 -19.29 -5.34 3.14
N PHE A 33 -18.59 -6.41 3.46
CA PHE A 33 -17.60 -6.45 4.52
C PHE A 33 -16.24 -6.83 3.96
N MET A 34 -15.38 -5.82 3.82
CA MET A 34 -14.06 -5.92 3.24
C MET A 34 -13.02 -6.27 4.31
N GLN A 35 -12.59 -7.52 4.32
CA GLN A 35 -11.65 -8.10 5.28
C GLN A 35 -10.29 -8.25 4.58
N PHE A 36 -9.43 -7.23 4.66
CA PHE A 36 -8.16 -7.20 3.93
C PHE A 36 -7.01 -6.82 4.85
N ASP A 37 -5.82 -7.31 4.56
CA ASP A 37 -4.58 -6.66 5.00
C ASP A 37 -4.07 -5.71 3.91
N CYS A 38 -2.92 -5.08 4.14
CA CYS A 38 -2.41 -4.04 3.26
C CYS A 38 -2.14 -4.54 1.82
N SER A 39 -1.46 -5.67 1.64
CA SER A 39 -1.16 -6.16 0.29
C SER A 39 -2.40 -6.74 -0.41
N GLY A 40 -3.30 -7.39 0.33
CA GLY A 40 -4.56 -7.87 -0.27
C GLY A 40 -5.48 -6.72 -0.71
N PHE A 41 -5.53 -5.64 0.08
CA PHE A 41 -6.25 -4.43 -0.31
C PHE A 41 -5.66 -3.82 -1.60
N VAL A 42 -4.34 -3.65 -1.68
CA VAL A 42 -3.68 -3.14 -2.89
C VAL A 42 -3.93 -4.04 -4.10
N ALA A 43 -3.83 -5.36 -3.94
CA ALA A 43 -4.13 -6.32 -5.00
C ALA A 43 -5.57 -6.19 -5.52
N TRP A 44 -6.53 -6.06 -4.60
CA TRP A 44 -7.93 -5.84 -4.92
C TRP A 44 -8.16 -4.49 -5.62
N TYR A 45 -7.49 -3.42 -5.17
CA TYR A 45 -7.56 -2.10 -5.78
C TYR A 45 -7.06 -2.10 -7.23
N ILE A 46 -5.88 -2.68 -7.47
CA ILE A 46 -5.29 -2.84 -8.81
C ILE A 46 -6.26 -3.59 -9.73
N GLY A 47 -6.80 -4.71 -9.26
CA GLY A 47 -7.74 -5.54 -10.02
C GLY A 47 -9.04 -4.80 -10.37
N THR A 48 -9.65 -4.15 -9.38
CA THR A 48 -10.93 -3.42 -9.53
C THR A 48 -10.80 -2.17 -10.40
N ASN A 49 -9.59 -1.63 -10.56
CA ASN A 49 -9.32 -0.49 -11.46
C ASN A 49 -8.83 -0.91 -12.85
N GLY A 50 -8.89 -2.20 -13.17
CA GLY A 50 -8.64 -2.70 -14.52
C GLY A 50 -7.16 -2.85 -14.88
N TYR A 51 -6.25 -2.73 -13.92
CA TYR A 51 -4.82 -2.97 -14.10
C TYR A 51 -4.48 -4.48 -14.06
N LEU A 52 -5.27 -5.29 -14.76
CA LEU A 52 -5.21 -6.75 -14.69
C LEU A 52 -3.89 -7.30 -15.22
N ARG A 53 -3.29 -6.64 -16.22
CA ARG A 53 -1.98 -7.02 -16.77
C ARG A 53 -0.84 -6.79 -15.77
N ALA A 54 -0.83 -5.64 -15.09
CA ALA A 54 0.11 -5.34 -14.01
C ALA A 54 0.00 -6.38 -12.88
N LEU A 55 -1.22 -6.72 -12.46
CA LEU A 55 -1.48 -7.74 -11.45
C LEU A 55 -1.03 -9.14 -11.89
N ALA A 56 -1.27 -9.50 -13.16
CA ALA A 56 -0.87 -10.78 -13.72
C ALA A 56 0.65 -10.89 -13.86
N GLU A 57 1.35 -9.81 -14.19
CA GLU A 57 2.81 -9.78 -14.32
C GLU A 57 3.51 -10.06 -12.99
N ILE A 58 3.08 -9.40 -11.90
CA ILE A 58 3.59 -9.68 -10.56
C ILE A 58 3.33 -11.14 -10.17
N LYS A 59 2.10 -11.63 -10.37
CA LYS A 59 1.75 -13.02 -10.05
C LYS A 59 2.56 -14.00 -10.89
N GLY A 60 2.77 -13.72 -12.17
CA GLY A 60 3.55 -14.55 -13.07
C GLY A 60 5.02 -14.64 -12.65
N TYR A 61 5.63 -13.49 -12.34
CA TYR A 61 7.01 -13.41 -11.86
C TYR A 61 7.22 -14.23 -10.59
N LEU A 62 6.32 -14.08 -9.60
CA LEU A 62 6.44 -14.81 -8.34
C LEU A 62 6.15 -16.31 -8.48
N ARG A 63 5.38 -16.73 -9.52
CA ARG A 63 5.15 -18.16 -9.81
C ARG A 63 6.38 -18.78 -10.45
N ALA A 64 7.00 -18.08 -11.40
CA ALA A 64 8.17 -18.57 -12.13
C ALA A 64 9.41 -18.75 -11.24
N THR A 65 9.40 -18.13 -10.06
CA THR A 65 10.52 -18.11 -9.12
C THR A 65 10.27 -18.98 -7.88
N ASP A 66 9.21 -19.80 -7.87
CA ASP A 66 8.78 -20.66 -6.74
C ASP A 66 8.60 -19.93 -5.40
N PHE A 67 8.51 -18.60 -5.41
CA PHE A 67 8.27 -17.80 -4.21
C PHE A 67 6.79 -17.70 -3.84
N LEU A 68 5.89 -18.07 -4.76
CA LEU A 68 4.46 -18.13 -4.48
C LEU A 68 4.08 -19.35 -3.65
N LYS A 69 4.29 -19.27 -2.34
CA LYS A 69 3.70 -20.23 -1.41
C LYS A 69 2.16 -20.12 -1.33
N ILE A 70 1.56 -18.96 -1.65
CA ILE A 70 0.15 -18.64 -1.29
C ILE A 70 -0.66 -17.88 -2.37
N ASN A 71 -0.35 -18.01 -3.67
CA ASN A 71 -1.08 -17.31 -4.78
C ASN A 71 -1.29 -15.78 -4.59
N ARG A 72 -0.46 -15.11 -3.78
CA ARG A 72 -0.59 -13.72 -3.36
C ARG A 72 0.80 -13.05 -3.31
N PHE A 73 0.86 -11.75 -3.63
CA PHE A 73 2.06 -10.93 -3.46
C PHE A 73 2.02 -10.14 -2.14
N TYR A 74 3.17 -10.02 -1.50
CA TYR A 74 3.39 -9.22 -0.30
C TYR A 74 4.35 -8.05 -0.58
N CYS A 75 4.54 -7.17 0.42
CA CYS A 75 5.47 -6.03 0.31
C CYS A 75 6.92 -6.47 0.06
N GLN A 76 7.36 -7.59 0.64
CA GLN A 76 8.73 -8.09 0.49
C GLN A 76 9.03 -8.56 -0.93
N ASP A 77 7.99 -8.99 -1.65
CA ASP A 77 8.12 -9.43 -3.05
C ASP A 77 8.45 -8.24 -3.97
N PHE A 78 8.14 -7.02 -3.55
CA PHE A 78 8.32 -5.81 -4.33
C PHE A 78 9.79 -5.36 -4.46
N GLU A 79 10.63 -5.64 -3.47
CA GLU A 79 12.09 -5.39 -3.57
C GLU A 79 12.69 -6.11 -4.79
N ARG A 80 12.26 -7.36 -5.01
CA ARG A 80 12.75 -8.20 -6.12
C ARG A 80 12.29 -7.68 -7.48
N ILE A 81 11.07 -7.15 -7.52
CA ILE A 81 10.46 -6.50 -8.69
C ILE A 81 11.20 -5.19 -9.00
N TYR A 82 11.47 -4.39 -7.97
CA TYR A 82 12.16 -3.11 -8.09
C TYR A 82 13.62 -3.25 -8.57
N ASN A 83 14.31 -4.32 -8.18
CA ASN A 83 15.68 -4.60 -8.62
C ASN A 83 15.77 -5.16 -10.04
N HIS A 84 14.64 -5.55 -10.64
CA HIS A 84 14.56 -6.08 -12.01
C HIS A 84 13.45 -5.39 -12.84
N PRO A 85 13.45 -4.05 -12.94
CA PRO A 85 12.36 -3.30 -13.57
C PRO A 85 12.25 -3.57 -15.07
N GLU A 86 13.32 -4.04 -15.72
CA GLU A 86 13.34 -4.45 -17.13
C GLU A 86 12.38 -5.59 -17.46
N ASN A 87 12.01 -6.38 -16.44
CA ASN A 87 11.07 -7.50 -16.58
C ASN A 87 9.61 -7.07 -16.40
N LEU A 88 9.35 -5.77 -16.18
CA LEU A 88 8.01 -5.24 -15.93
C LEU A 88 7.57 -4.31 -17.06
N ARG A 89 6.55 -4.75 -17.79
CA ARG A 89 5.97 -3.98 -18.90
C ARG A 89 4.78 -3.14 -18.46
N TYR A 90 4.12 -3.54 -17.37
CA TYR A 90 2.89 -2.92 -16.90
C TYR A 90 3.07 -2.20 -15.58
N TRP A 91 4.32 -1.84 -15.25
CA TRP A 91 4.68 -1.07 -14.07
C TRP A 91 5.60 0.08 -14.42
N LYS A 92 5.29 1.26 -13.90
CA LYS A 92 6.22 2.39 -13.85
C LYS A 92 6.88 2.42 -12.47
N ILE A 93 8.19 2.24 -12.44
CA ILE A 93 8.98 2.28 -11.21
C ILE A 93 9.59 3.66 -11.04
N HIS A 94 9.46 4.24 -9.85
CA HIS A 94 10.08 5.52 -9.51
C HIS A 94 11.32 5.26 -8.67
N LYS A 95 12.48 5.74 -9.13
CA LYS A 95 13.76 5.49 -8.45
C LYS A 95 13.99 6.36 -7.23
N ASN A 96 13.34 7.52 -7.20
CA ASN A 96 13.46 8.49 -6.13
C ASN A 96 12.13 8.57 -5.38
N ILE A 97 12.18 8.54 -4.04
CA ILE A 97 10.99 8.64 -3.20
C ILE A 97 10.21 9.94 -3.45
N PHE A 98 10.91 11.00 -3.85
CA PHE A 98 10.32 12.31 -4.12
C PHE A 98 9.63 12.42 -5.49
N ASP A 99 9.79 11.44 -6.37
CA ASP A 99 9.09 11.38 -7.67
C ASP A 99 7.66 10.81 -7.54
N MET A 100 7.22 10.53 -6.31
CA MET A 100 5.91 9.98 -6.00
C MET A 100 4.78 10.96 -6.32
N HIS A 101 3.65 10.42 -6.74
CA HIS A 101 2.41 11.13 -7.07
C HIS A 101 1.19 10.36 -6.56
N PRO A 102 0.02 11.03 -6.45
CA PRO A 102 -1.26 10.35 -6.22
C PRO A 102 -1.46 9.16 -7.15
N ASP A 103 -2.08 8.09 -6.65
CA ASP A 103 -2.24 6.75 -7.25
C ASP A 103 -0.99 5.87 -7.32
N ASP A 104 0.19 6.35 -6.90
CA ASP A 104 1.32 5.47 -6.71
C ASP A 104 1.09 4.50 -5.55
N ILE A 105 1.70 3.32 -5.64
CA ILE A 105 1.79 2.38 -4.54
C ILE A 105 3.14 2.62 -3.87
N LEU A 106 3.09 2.97 -2.59
CA LEU A 106 4.24 3.04 -1.72
C LEU A 106 4.37 1.72 -0.96
N ILE A 107 5.56 1.13 -1.05
CA ILE A 107 5.92 -0.11 -0.38
C ILE A 107 7.03 0.17 0.61
N ILE A 108 6.82 -0.22 1.86
CA ILE A 108 7.77 -0.11 2.94
C ILE A 108 8.18 -1.52 3.36
N VAL A 109 9.47 -1.79 3.46
CA VAL A 109 10.02 -3.07 3.96
C VAL A 109 10.92 -2.76 5.16
N TYR A 110 10.58 -3.32 6.31
CA TYR A 110 11.34 -3.19 7.55
C TYR A 110 12.50 -4.20 7.57
N GLY A 111 13.51 -3.96 8.41
CA GLY A 111 14.70 -4.81 8.50
C GLY A 111 14.44 -6.24 9.00
N ASP A 112 13.29 -6.51 9.62
CA ASP A 112 12.86 -7.85 10.04
C ASP A 112 12.18 -8.65 8.91
N GLY A 113 12.11 -8.08 7.71
CA GLY A 113 11.43 -8.68 6.57
C GLY A 113 9.91 -8.56 6.64
N ASN A 114 9.30 -7.83 7.58
CA ASN A 114 7.91 -7.39 7.46
C ASN A 114 7.83 -6.14 6.58
N GLY A 115 6.61 -5.68 6.30
CA GLY A 115 6.44 -4.45 5.55
C GLY A 115 5.01 -3.94 5.52
N HIS A 116 4.82 -2.89 4.74
CA HIS A 116 3.53 -2.23 4.57
C HIS A 116 3.34 -1.78 3.14
N MET A 117 2.11 -1.84 2.65
CA MET A 117 1.76 -1.38 1.31
C MET A 117 0.59 -0.41 1.40
N MET A 118 0.71 0.70 0.69
CA MET A 118 -0.29 1.74 0.73
C MET A 118 -0.38 2.45 -0.61
N ILE A 119 -1.56 3.00 -0.88
CA ILE A 119 -1.82 3.82 -2.06
C ILE A 119 -1.66 5.27 -1.63
N VAL A 120 -0.97 6.05 -2.44
CA VAL A 120 -0.78 7.48 -2.21
C VAL A 120 -2.05 8.19 -2.67
N ASP A 121 -2.75 8.80 -1.72
CA ASP A 121 -3.91 9.65 -2.02
C ASP A 121 -3.43 11.06 -2.38
N LYS A 122 -2.65 11.68 -1.48
CA LYS A 122 -2.26 13.08 -1.63
C LYS A 122 -0.86 13.36 -1.08
N ILE A 123 -0.14 14.27 -1.75
CA ILE A 123 1.06 14.90 -1.19
C ILE A 123 0.63 16.09 -0.33
N ILE A 124 0.89 16.04 0.98
CA ILE A 124 0.54 17.11 1.93
C ILE A 124 1.61 18.21 1.86
N SER A 125 2.87 17.82 1.97
CA SER A 125 4.01 18.72 1.89
C SER A 125 5.24 17.99 1.32
N ARG A 126 6.17 18.74 0.73
CA ARG A 126 7.42 18.21 0.20
C ARG A 126 8.53 19.24 0.36
N SER A 127 9.66 18.80 0.89
CA SER A 127 10.92 19.54 0.94
C SER A 127 12.02 18.71 0.27
N SER A 128 13.28 19.12 0.39
CA SER A 128 14.42 18.37 -0.16
C SER A 128 14.62 17.00 0.50
N ASN A 129 14.26 16.89 1.78
CA ASN A 129 14.55 15.71 2.60
C ASN A 129 13.29 15.08 3.18
N ASP A 130 12.17 15.81 3.20
CA ASP A 130 10.92 15.34 3.80
C ASP A 130 9.80 15.30 2.79
N ILE A 131 8.94 14.29 2.89
CA ILE A 131 7.65 14.25 2.23
C ILE A 131 6.59 13.78 3.21
N GLU A 132 5.53 14.56 3.36
CA GLU A 132 4.34 14.18 4.11
C GLU A 132 3.23 13.82 3.13
N LEU A 133 2.57 12.70 3.41
CA LEU A 133 1.63 12.06 2.52
C LEU A 133 0.36 11.75 3.28
N ARG A 134 -0.77 11.86 2.59
CA ARG A 134 -1.95 11.08 2.93
C ARG A 134 -1.95 9.81 2.11
N ILE A 135 -2.17 8.70 2.77
CA ILE A 135 -2.20 7.37 2.17
C ILE A 135 -3.54 6.70 2.45
N ILE A 136 -3.88 5.71 1.63
CA ILE A 136 -4.95 4.75 1.88
C ILE A 136 -4.31 3.37 2.02
N ASP A 137 -4.64 2.69 3.10
CA ASP A 137 -4.19 1.35 3.38
C ASP A 137 -5.25 0.53 4.12
N SER A 138 -4.95 -0.75 4.33
CA SER A 138 -5.63 -1.56 5.35
C SER A 138 -4.64 -1.96 6.43
N THR A 139 -4.85 -1.52 7.67
CA THR A 139 -3.91 -1.75 8.79
C THR A 139 -4.64 -2.00 10.11
N ARG A 140 -3.92 -2.63 11.06
CA ARG A 140 -4.37 -2.80 12.45
C ARG A 140 -4.19 -1.54 13.29
N LEU A 141 -3.16 -0.76 12.97
CA LEU A 141 -2.73 0.40 13.74
C LEU A 141 -3.03 1.67 12.96
N LEU A 142 -3.67 2.63 13.61
CA LEU A 142 -4.04 3.92 13.04
C LEU A 142 -2.79 4.76 12.75
N HIS A 143 -2.86 5.68 11.80
CA HIS A 143 -1.84 6.72 11.58
C HIS A 143 -2.28 8.06 12.19
N LYS A 144 -1.57 9.14 11.89
CA LYS A 144 -2.04 10.49 12.23
C LYS A 144 -3.23 10.86 11.34
N ASN A 145 -4.18 11.63 11.89
CA ASN A 145 -5.38 12.08 11.17
C ASN A 145 -6.15 10.93 10.49
N ASP A 146 -6.12 9.74 11.11
CA ASP A 146 -6.73 8.56 10.54
C ASP A 146 -8.24 8.69 10.50
N THR A 147 -8.85 8.33 9.37
CA THR A 147 -10.32 8.33 9.24
C THR A 147 -10.99 7.15 9.93
N ARG A 148 -10.22 6.14 10.34
CA ARG A 148 -10.73 4.97 11.04
C ARG A 148 -10.65 5.16 12.55
N SER A 149 -11.63 4.62 13.25
CA SER A 149 -11.59 4.42 14.71
C SER A 149 -11.10 3.03 15.13
N GLN A 150 -10.95 2.11 14.18
CA GLN A 150 -10.55 0.71 14.38
C GLN A 150 -9.74 0.20 13.18
N SER A 151 -9.22 -1.03 13.26
CA SER A 151 -8.50 -1.65 12.14
C SER A 151 -9.37 -1.76 10.87
N GLY A 152 -8.77 -1.67 9.69
CA GLY A 152 -9.47 -1.80 8.41
C GLY A 152 -8.94 -0.83 7.36
N ILE A 153 -9.73 -0.56 6.32
CA ILE A 153 -9.37 0.36 5.22
C ILE A 153 -9.71 1.81 5.58
N GLY A 154 -8.80 2.73 5.30
CA GLY A 154 -9.06 4.17 5.47
C GLY A 154 -7.86 5.04 5.13
N TYR A 155 -8.03 6.35 5.28
CA TYR A 155 -6.94 7.31 5.16
C TYR A 155 -6.11 7.41 6.43
N GLY A 156 -4.84 7.74 6.27
CA GLY A 156 -3.97 8.22 7.33
C GLY A 156 -2.85 9.09 6.77
N ASP A 157 -2.29 9.96 7.59
CA ASP A 157 -1.13 10.78 7.23
C ASP A 157 0.16 10.12 7.75
N ILE A 158 1.19 10.12 6.91
CA ILE A 158 2.53 9.60 7.23
C ILE A 158 3.60 10.61 6.82
N LYS A 159 4.81 10.43 7.35
CA LYS A 159 6.00 11.18 6.94
C LYS A 159 7.11 10.24 6.53
N ILE A 160 7.82 10.61 5.46
CA ILE A 160 9.09 9.99 5.07
C ILE A 160 10.16 11.07 5.09
N THR A 161 11.28 10.75 5.73
CA THR A 161 12.50 11.58 5.74
C THR A 161 13.62 10.79 5.08
N VAL A 162 14.37 11.43 4.19
CA VAL A 162 15.59 10.89 3.59
C VAL A 162 16.78 11.63 4.15
N ASP A 163 17.68 10.89 4.79
CA ASP A 163 18.92 11.42 5.36
C ASP A 163 20.11 10.50 5.03
N ASN A 164 21.27 10.78 5.64
CA ASN A 164 22.50 10.03 5.39
C ASN A 164 22.44 8.57 5.85
N ASN A 165 21.49 8.21 6.72
CA ASN A 165 21.29 6.84 7.20
C ASN A 165 20.30 6.06 6.32
N GLY A 166 19.59 6.74 5.42
CA GLY A 166 18.66 6.15 4.46
C GLY A 166 17.27 6.77 4.54
N ILE A 167 16.25 5.92 4.38
CA ILE A 167 14.84 6.34 4.37
C ILE A 167 14.24 6.04 5.74
N LEU A 168 13.89 7.09 6.48
CA LEU A 168 13.16 7.01 7.74
C LEU A 168 11.66 7.10 7.47
N TYR A 169 10.92 6.04 7.80
CA TYR A 169 9.46 6.01 7.74
C TYR A 169 8.87 6.31 9.13
N ASP A 170 7.98 7.29 9.16
CA ASP A 170 7.22 7.68 10.34
C ASP A 170 5.71 7.51 10.07
N PRO A 171 5.04 6.52 10.70
CA PRO A 171 3.59 6.36 10.60
C PRO A 171 2.82 7.46 11.35
N GLN A 172 3.52 8.36 12.04
CA GLN A 172 3.00 9.45 12.86
C GLN A 172 1.99 8.99 13.92
N ASN A 173 2.11 7.74 14.36
CA ASN A 173 1.35 7.15 15.46
C ASN A 173 2.21 7.23 16.74
N PRO A 174 1.69 7.81 17.85
CA PRO A 174 2.43 7.89 19.12
C PRO A 174 2.92 6.56 19.69
N GLN A 175 2.30 5.44 19.30
CA GLN A 175 2.66 4.09 19.73
C GLN A 175 3.75 3.45 18.85
N ARG A 176 4.18 4.11 17.77
CA ARG A 176 5.16 3.59 16.83
C ARG A 176 6.32 4.57 16.68
N THR A 177 7.53 4.06 16.86
CA THR A 177 8.74 4.84 16.62
C THR A 177 9.03 4.92 15.11
N PRO A 178 9.45 6.09 14.60
CA PRO A 178 10.02 6.17 13.26
C PRO A 178 11.14 5.14 13.07
N THR A 179 11.20 4.51 11.92
CA THR A 179 12.09 3.38 11.66
C THR A 179 12.72 3.50 10.29
N TYR A 180 14.02 3.19 10.18
CA TYR A 180 14.70 3.12 8.88
C TYR A 180 14.24 1.89 8.10
N VAL A 181 13.93 2.10 6.82
CA VAL A 181 13.28 1.12 5.96
C VAL A 181 13.86 1.15 4.56
N ASN A 182 13.64 0.07 3.83
CA ASN A 182 13.69 0.11 2.37
C ASN A 182 12.31 0.57 1.88
N ALA A 183 12.28 1.57 1.00
CA ALA A 183 11.05 2.07 0.42
C ALA A 183 11.09 2.03 -1.11
N TYR A 184 9.99 1.58 -1.70
CA TYR A 184 9.83 1.43 -3.14
C TYR A 184 8.54 2.11 -3.59
N ILE A 185 8.55 2.63 -4.80
CA ILE A 185 7.37 3.24 -5.42
C ILE A 185 7.13 2.62 -6.77
N ALA A 186 5.89 2.22 -7.01
CA ALA A 186 5.48 1.71 -8.29
C ALA A 186 4.06 2.15 -8.64
N ARG A 187 3.81 2.34 -9.93
CA ARG A 187 2.49 2.60 -10.48
C ARG A 187 2.11 1.51 -11.48
N PRO A 188 0.95 0.85 -11.32
CA PRO A 188 0.44 -0.01 -12.37
C PRO A 188 0.02 0.83 -13.59
N ILE A 189 0.36 0.39 -14.79
CA ILE A 189 -0.01 1.02 -16.07
C ILE A 189 -0.78 0.02 -16.96
N LYS A 190 -1.46 0.53 -18.00
CA LYS A 190 -2.29 -0.28 -18.92
C LYS A 190 -1.53 -0.76 -20.14
#